data_AF-A0A2V8UI98-F1
#
_entry.id   AF-A0A2V8UI98-F1
#
_cell.length_a   1.000
_cell.length_b   1.000
_cell.length_c   1.000
_cell.angle_alpha   90.00
_cell.angle_beta   90.00
_cell.angle_gamma   90.00
#
_symmetry.space_group_name_H-M   'P 1'
#
loop_
_entity.id
_entity.type
_entity.pdbx_description
1 polymer ?
#
loop_
_entity_poly.entity_id
_entity_poly.type
_entity_poly.pdbx_seq_one_letter_code
_entity_poly.pdbx_strand_id
1 'polypeptide(L)'
;MPGDWWPQVLSPLISTVSGLGGVTLGGWITYRSQRKERKQRFVREQLSEFYAPMLGYRNRIRAKNQERQKIRTVAGEVWQGLVEQERKGGLDALSELTDKRWPELEKIIDYYNKQLGEVDMPDYTQMLKLFTSKLHLAEASTRTHLPALVEFIERWNRLITRTLPREVLEQTGAREESLMPLYLDLEQNFESLQVALKE
;
A
#
# COMPACT_ATOMS: atom_id res chain seq x y z
N MET A 1 29.02 -88.17 26.37
CA MET A 1 29.84 -87.14 25.69
C MET A 1 28.95 -86.33 24.76
N PRO A 2 29.23 -85.03 24.58
CA PRO A 2 28.23 -83.95 24.57
C PRO A 2 27.97 -83.33 23.19
N GLY A 3 26.93 -82.50 23.11
CA GLY A 3 26.70 -81.47 22.08
C GLY A 3 26.07 -82.01 20.79
N ASP A 4 25.05 -81.42 20.18
CA ASP A 4 24.87 -79.99 19.99
C ASP A 4 23.40 -79.56 20.02
N TRP A 5 23.11 -78.74 21.02
CA TRP A 5 21.97 -77.85 21.14
C TRP A 5 22.27 -76.62 20.28
N TRP A 6 21.28 -76.15 19.53
CA TRP A 6 21.36 -74.91 18.76
C TRP A 6 21.86 -73.73 19.61
N PRO A 7 22.61 -72.81 19.00
CA PRO A 7 22.28 -71.40 19.13
C PRO A 7 21.75 -70.86 17.80
N GLN A 8 20.41 -70.85 17.68
CA GLN A 8 19.70 -69.86 16.86
C GLN A 8 19.88 -68.49 17.51
N VAL A 9 21.07 -67.91 17.40
CA VAL A 9 21.31 -66.52 17.79
C VAL A 9 22.35 -65.89 16.87
N LEU A 10 22.11 -65.93 15.56
CA LEU A 10 22.72 -64.97 14.65
C LEU A 10 21.79 -63.75 14.55
N SER A 11 21.92 -62.90 15.58
CA SER A 11 21.88 -61.44 15.51
C SER A 11 20.81 -60.76 14.63
N PRO A 12 19.71 -60.24 15.22
CA PRO A 12 19.04 -59.06 14.69
C PRO A 12 19.84 -57.80 15.06
N LEU A 13 21.10 -57.72 14.64
CA LEU A 13 21.99 -56.58 14.92
C LEU A 13 22.50 -55.87 13.66
N ILE A 14 21.89 -56.13 12.49
CA ILE A 14 22.19 -55.39 11.25
C ILE A 14 21.02 -54.50 10.79
N SER A 15 19.84 -54.56 11.44
CA SER A 15 18.70 -53.67 11.08
C SER A 15 18.63 -52.35 11.88
N THR A 16 19.40 -52.20 12.96
CA THR A 16 19.29 -51.02 13.84
C THR A 16 20.15 -49.85 13.38
N VAL A 17 21.23 -50.08 12.62
CA VAL A 17 22.12 -49.01 12.12
C VAL A 17 21.65 -48.43 10.78
N SER A 18 20.99 -49.22 9.94
CA SER A 18 20.34 -48.76 8.71
C SER A 18 19.07 -47.94 8.97
N GLY A 19 18.38 -48.16 10.10
CA GLY A 19 17.26 -47.33 10.55
C GLY A 19 17.66 -45.93 11.03
N LEU A 20 18.76 -45.79 11.78
CA LEU A 20 19.20 -44.50 12.33
C LEU A 20 19.87 -43.58 11.29
N GLY A 21 20.59 -44.15 10.31
CA GLY A 21 21.12 -43.37 9.17
C GLY A 21 20.02 -42.78 8.29
N GLY A 22 18.96 -43.55 8.03
CA GLY A 22 17.78 -43.08 7.29
C GLY A 22 16.99 -42.00 8.03
N VAL A 23 16.84 -42.12 9.36
CA VAL A 23 16.13 -41.13 10.19
C VAL A 23 16.91 -39.82 10.29
N THR A 24 18.25 -39.85 10.33
CA THR A 24 19.07 -38.62 10.37
C THR A 24 19.10 -37.88 9.04
N LEU A 25 19.26 -38.58 7.91
CA LEU A 25 19.16 -37.99 6.56
C LEU A 25 17.73 -37.48 6.26
N GLY A 26 16.72 -38.27 6.61
CA GLY A 26 15.31 -37.87 6.51
C GLY A 26 15.02 -36.63 7.35
N GLY A 27 15.46 -36.60 8.61
CA GLY A 27 15.32 -35.44 9.50
C GLY A 27 16.00 -34.18 8.96
N TRP A 28 17.19 -34.29 8.36
CA TRP A 28 17.88 -33.16 7.75
C TRP A 28 17.16 -32.63 6.49
N ILE A 29 16.70 -33.51 5.61
CA ILE A 29 15.93 -33.13 4.42
C ILE A 29 14.61 -32.48 4.82
N THR A 30 13.88 -33.07 5.77
CA THR A 30 12.64 -32.52 6.31
C THR A 30 12.88 -31.16 6.97
N TYR A 31 13.94 -31.00 7.76
CA TYR A 31 14.29 -29.71 8.36
C TYR A 31 14.55 -28.63 7.30
N ARG A 32 15.30 -28.97 6.24
CA ARG A 32 15.59 -28.04 5.13
C ARG A 32 14.33 -27.68 4.36
N SER A 33 13.47 -28.66 4.05
CA SER A 33 12.18 -28.46 3.37
C SER A 33 11.24 -27.59 4.21
N GLN A 34 11.06 -27.90 5.50
CA GLN A 34 10.24 -27.09 6.41
C GLN A 34 10.74 -25.65 6.51
N ARG A 35 12.07 -25.43 6.49
CA ARG A 35 12.63 -24.08 6.49
C ARG A 35 12.31 -23.32 5.20
N LYS A 36 12.35 -23.98 4.02
CA LYS A 36 11.94 -23.36 2.75
C LYS A 36 10.45 -23.03 2.76
N GLU A 37 9.61 -23.95 3.22
CA GLU A 37 8.16 -23.74 3.33
C GLU A 37 7.80 -22.58 4.27
N ARG A 38 8.44 -22.48 5.44
CA ARG A 38 8.22 -21.36 6.37
C ARG A 38 8.59 -20.02 5.74
N LYS A 39 9.70 -19.96 5.00
CA LYS A 39 10.11 -18.75 4.28
C LYS A 39 9.11 -18.37 3.19
N GLN A 40 8.70 -19.32 2.36
CA GLN A 40 7.71 -19.08 1.31
C GLN A 40 6.35 -18.66 1.88
N ARG A 41 5.95 -19.25 3.01
CA ARG A 41 4.75 -18.84 3.74
C ARG A 41 4.85 -17.40 4.21
N PHE A 42 5.97 -17.04 4.85
CA PHE A 42 6.19 -15.66 5.29
C PHE A 42 6.16 -14.68 4.12
N VAL A 43 6.87 -14.95 3.02
CA VAL A 43 6.83 -14.09 1.81
C VAL A 43 5.41 -13.97 1.25
N ARG A 44 4.64 -15.07 1.23
CA ARG A 44 3.24 -15.05 0.80
C ARG A 44 2.38 -14.19 1.74
N GLU A 45 2.59 -14.26 3.04
CA GLU A 45 1.92 -13.40 4.03
C GLU A 45 2.29 -11.93 3.81
N GLN A 46 3.57 -11.60 3.59
CA GLN A 46 4.00 -10.23 3.25
C GLN A 46 3.29 -9.71 2.00
N LEU A 47 3.27 -10.51 0.93
CA LEU A 47 2.61 -10.13 -0.33
C LEU A 47 1.10 -9.95 -0.16
N SER A 48 0.42 -10.92 0.45
CA SER A 48 -1.06 -10.97 0.48
C SER A 48 -1.67 -10.13 1.59
N GLU A 49 -1.01 -10.00 2.75
CA GLU A 49 -1.56 -9.31 3.91
C GLU A 49 -1.02 -7.89 4.08
N PHE A 50 0.10 -7.52 3.43
CA PHE A 50 0.69 -6.19 3.57
C PHE A 50 0.84 -5.47 2.23
N TYR A 51 1.72 -5.95 1.34
CA TYR A 51 2.10 -5.19 0.14
C TYR A 51 0.97 -5.07 -0.88
N ALA A 52 0.27 -6.17 -1.21
CA ALA A 52 -0.85 -6.09 -2.17
C ALA A 52 -1.99 -5.20 -1.67
N PRO A 53 -2.46 -5.29 -0.41
CA PRO A 53 -3.49 -4.37 0.06
C PRO A 53 -3.01 -2.91 0.13
N MET A 54 -1.76 -2.64 0.53
CA MET A 54 -1.19 -1.28 0.50
C MET A 54 -1.18 -0.68 -0.91
N LEU A 55 -0.75 -1.46 -1.91
CA LEU A 55 -0.80 -1.07 -3.31
C LEU A 55 -2.25 -0.92 -3.81
N GLY A 56 -3.17 -1.75 -3.33
CA GLY A 56 -4.60 -1.64 -3.62
C GLY A 56 -5.18 -0.28 -3.20
N TYR A 57 -4.89 0.16 -1.97
CA TYR A 57 -5.30 1.50 -1.50
C TYR A 57 -4.69 2.61 -2.35
N ARG A 58 -3.37 2.55 -2.60
CA ARG A 58 -2.69 3.54 -3.45
C ARG A 58 -3.28 3.61 -4.85
N ASN A 59 -3.53 2.47 -5.49
CA ASN A 59 -4.09 2.42 -6.84
C ASN A 59 -5.50 3.02 -6.90
N ARG A 60 -6.32 2.79 -5.86
CA ARG A 60 -7.64 3.41 -5.75
C ARG A 60 -7.53 4.93 -5.62
N ILE A 61 -6.65 5.42 -4.75
CA ILE A 61 -6.40 6.86 -4.57
C ILE A 61 -5.91 7.48 -5.89
N ARG A 62 -4.91 6.85 -6.54
CA ARG A 62 -4.36 7.29 -7.82
C ARG A 62 -5.43 7.38 -8.90
N ALA A 63 -6.29 6.38 -9.04
CA ALA A 63 -7.34 6.36 -10.06
C ALA A 63 -8.33 7.52 -9.86
N LYS A 64 -8.77 7.77 -8.62
CA LYS A 64 -9.65 8.91 -8.30
C LYS A 64 -8.96 10.25 -8.55
N ASN A 65 -7.70 10.38 -8.16
CA ASN A 65 -6.91 11.58 -8.39
C ASN A 65 -6.76 11.89 -9.89
N GLN A 66 -6.51 10.86 -10.71
CA GLN A 66 -6.42 11.02 -12.17
C GLN A 66 -7.74 11.51 -12.76
N GLU A 67 -8.86 10.95 -12.32
CA GLU A 67 -10.18 11.37 -12.80
C GLU A 67 -10.51 12.82 -12.37
N ARG A 68 -10.22 13.16 -11.11
CA ARG A 68 -10.36 14.53 -10.60
C ARG A 68 -9.54 15.52 -11.42
N GLN A 69 -8.31 15.18 -11.78
CA GLN A 69 -7.47 16.07 -12.59
C GLN A 69 -8.03 16.27 -13.99
N LYS A 70 -8.50 15.21 -14.67
CA LYS A 70 -9.13 15.35 -15.99
C LYS A 70 -10.32 16.29 -15.97
N ILE A 71 -11.24 16.11 -15.01
CA ILE A 71 -12.43 16.94 -14.91
C ILE A 71 -12.04 18.39 -14.55
N ARG A 72 -11.07 18.60 -13.64
CA ARG A 72 -10.57 19.95 -13.33
C ARG A 72 -9.97 20.64 -14.53
N THR A 73 -9.19 19.94 -15.35
CA THR A 73 -8.63 20.46 -16.60
C THR A 73 -9.75 20.89 -17.55
N VAL A 74 -10.71 20.00 -17.82
CA VAL A 74 -11.83 20.30 -18.73
C VAL A 74 -12.71 21.44 -18.19
N ALA A 75 -13.04 21.43 -16.90
CA ALA A 75 -13.82 22.50 -16.28
C ALA A 75 -13.10 23.87 -16.37
N GLY A 76 -11.77 23.86 -16.17
CA GLY A 76 -10.93 25.04 -16.35
C GLY A 76 -10.93 25.55 -17.79
N GLU A 77 -10.78 24.66 -18.78
CA GLU A 77 -10.83 25.00 -20.20
C GLU A 77 -12.19 25.59 -20.60
N VAL A 78 -13.30 24.98 -20.14
CA VAL A 78 -14.66 25.49 -20.37
C VAL A 78 -14.82 26.89 -19.76
N TRP A 79 -14.35 27.10 -18.53
CA TRP A 79 -14.41 28.41 -17.89
C TRP A 79 -13.62 29.47 -18.67
N GLN A 80 -12.38 29.15 -19.06
CA GLN A 80 -11.54 30.05 -19.85
C GLN A 80 -12.19 30.38 -21.21
N GLY A 81 -12.82 29.40 -21.87
CA GLY A 81 -13.55 29.61 -23.11
C GLY A 81 -14.73 30.57 -22.95
N LEU A 82 -15.52 30.42 -21.89
CA LEU A 82 -16.63 31.33 -21.57
C LEU A 82 -16.13 32.75 -21.27
N VAL A 83 -15.07 32.87 -20.47
CA VAL A 83 -14.45 34.17 -20.15
C VAL A 83 -13.97 34.87 -21.42
N GLU A 84 -13.31 34.16 -22.34
CA GLU A 84 -12.81 34.76 -23.58
C GLU A 84 -13.94 35.18 -24.54
N GLN A 85 -15.06 34.46 -24.57
CA GLN A 85 -16.25 34.83 -25.33
C GLN A 85 -16.85 36.15 -24.82
N GLU A 86 -17.03 36.26 -23.50
CA GLU A 86 -17.67 37.42 -22.86
C GLU A 86 -16.70 38.60 -22.65
N ARG A 87 -15.39 38.39 -22.84
CA ARG A 87 -14.36 39.43 -22.68
C ARG A 87 -14.64 40.68 -23.52
N LYS A 88 -15.23 40.52 -24.71
CA LYS A 88 -15.60 41.62 -25.61
C LYS A 88 -16.78 42.45 -25.10
N GLY A 89 -17.61 41.88 -24.22
CA GLY A 89 -18.73 42.55 -23.57
C GLY A 89 -18.34 43.44 -22.39
N GLY A 90 -17.05 43.45 -22.01
CA GLY A 90 -16.55 44.28 -20.90
C GLY A 90 -16.81 43.68 -19.52
N LEU A 91 -16.66 44.51 -18.48
CA LEU A 91 -16.72 44.05 -17.07
C LEU A 91 -18.11 43.55 -16.66
N ASP A 92 -19.17 44.17 -17.16
CA ASP A 92 -20.55 43.81 -16.79
C ASP A 92 -20.92 42.40 -17.31
N ALA A 93 -20.52 42.07 -18.55
CA ALA A 93 -20.72 40.75 -19.13
C ALA A 93 -19.93 39.66 -18.37
N LEU A 94 -18.71 39.96 -17.93
CA LEU A 94 -17.91 39.04 -17.11
C LEU A 94 -18.50 38.84 -15.70
N SER A 95 -19.07 39.90 -15.10
CA SER A 95 -19.78 39.80 -13.82
C SER A 95 -21.02 38.92 -13.97
N GLU A 96 -21.82 39.14 -15.00
CA GLU A 96 -23.03 38.36 -15.27
C GLU A 96 -22.69 36.88 -15.57
N LEU A 97 -21.62 36.62 -16.32
CA LEU A 97 -21.10 35.27 -16.55
C LEU A 97 -20.71 34.60 -15.22
N THR A 98 -20.00 35.33 -14.35
CA THR A 98 -19.60 34.85 -13.03
C THR A 98 -20.82 34.51 -12.20
N ASP A 99 -21.77 35.43 -12.05
CA ASP A 99 -22.95 35.21 -11.22
C ASP A 99 -23.83 34.06 -11.71
N LYS A 100 -23.94 33.86 -13.03
CA LYS A 100 -24.82 32.84 -13.61
C LYS A 100 -24.16 31.47 -13.78
N ARG A 101 -22.89 31.43 -14.21
CA ARG A 101 -22.23 30.18 -14.64
C ARG A 101 -21.22 29.66 -13.62
N TRP A 102 -20.60 30.53 -12.82
CA TRP A 102 -19.67 30.08 -11.78
C TRP A 102 -20.31 29.11 -10.76
N PRO A 103 -21.56 29.33 -10.28
CA PRO A 103 -22.17 28.40 -9.32
C PRO A 103 -22.32 26.96 -9.83
N GLU A 104 -22.42 26.75 -11.14
CA GLU A 104 -22.44 25.40 -11.72
C GLU A 104 -21.07 24.72 -11.66
N LEU A 105 -19.99 25.48 -11.89
CA LEU A 105 -18.61 24.98 -11.82
C LEU A 105 -18.11 24.87 -10.38
N GLU A 106 -18.57 25.75 -9.49
CA GLU A 106 -18.26 25.70 -8.06
C GLU A 106 -18.69 24.38 -7.42
N LYS A 107 -19.82 23.81 -7.85
CA LYS A 107 -20.28 22.48 -7.42
C LYS A 107 -19.25 21.37 -7.68
N ILE A 108 -18.41 21.51 -8.70
CA ILE A 108 -17.31 20.56 -8.98
C ILE A 108 -16.27 20.63 -7.85
N ILE A 109 -15.94 21.84 -7.38
CA ILE A 109 -15.01 22.07 -6.28
C ILE A 109 -15.61 21.50 -4.97
N ASP A 110 -16.87 21.79 -4.69
CA ASP A 110 -17.58 21.29 -3.50
C ASP A 110 -17.63 19.76 -3.47
N TYR A 111 -17.95 19.13 -4.60
CA TYR A 111 -17.93 17.68 -4.74
C TYR A 111 -16.55 17.10 -4.40
N TYR A 112 -15.47 17.71 -4.89
CA TYR A 112 -14.12 17.23 -4.59
C TYR A 112 -13.68 17.45 -3.15
N ASN A 113 -14.08 18.58 -2.54
CA ASN A 113 -13.80 18.82 -1.13
C ASN A 113 -14.49 17.77 -0.26
N LYS A 114 -15.75 17.44 -0.59
CA LYS A 114 -16.50 16.36 0.07
C LYS A 114 -15.85 15.00 -0.16
N GLN A 115 -15.51 14.66 -1.40
CA GLN A 115 -14.86 13.39 -1.75
C GLN A 115 -13.52 13.21 -1.03
N LEU A 116 -12.71 14.26 -0.93
CA LEU A 116 -11.45 14.23 -0.23
C LEU A 116 -11.64 13.84 1.25
N GLY A 117 -12.56 14.51 1.95
CA GLY A 117 -12.80 14.26 3.37
C GLY A 117 -13.52 12.95 3.67
N GLU A 118 -14.53 12.61 2.87
CA GLU A 118 -15.41 11.46 3.14
C GLU A 118 -14.93 10.15 2.53
N VAL A 119 -14.02 10.21 1.54
CA VAL A 119 -13.61 9.01 0.79
C VAL A 119 -12.10 8.85 0.74
N ASP A 120 -11.35 9.88 0.33
CA ASP A 120 -9.91 9.72 0.10
C ASP A 120 -9.11 9.68 1.41
N MET A 121 -9.41 10.56 2.37
CA MET A 121 -8.77 10.54 3.69
C MET A 121 -9.04 9.28 4.51
N PRO A 122 -10.26 8.70 4.48
CA PRO A 122 -10.49 7.36 5.01
C PRO A 122 -9.59 6.29 4.39
N ASP A 123 -9.32 6.33 3.07
CA ASP A 123 -8.41 5.36 2.43
C ASP A 123 -6.99 5.47 2.98
N TYR A 124 -6.46 6.68 3.15
CA TYR A 124 -5.17 6.90 3.81
C TYR A 124 -5.15 6.41 5.26
N THR A 125 -6.25 6.63 5.99
CA THR A 125 -6.40 6.13 7.36
C THR A 125 -6.37 4.60 7.40
N GLN A 126 -7.01 3.93 6.43
CA GLN A 126 -6.93 2.47 6.30
C GLN A 126 -5.51 2.00 5.95
N MET A 127 -4.78 2.73 5.10
CA MET A 127 -3.37 2.44 4.85
C MET A 127 -2.56 2.50 6.14
N LEU A 128 -2.72 3.55 6.95
CA LEU A 128 -2.01 3.69 8.22
C LEU A 128 -2.36 2.56 9.21
N LYS A 129 -3.65 2.21 9.31
CA LYS A 129 -4.11 1.10 10.16
C LYS A 129 -3.51 -0.23 9.71
N LEU A 130 -3.47 -0.49 8.40
CA LEU A 130 -2.83 -1.67 7.83
C LEU A 130 -1.34 -1.68 8.14
N PHE A 131 -0.67 -0.55 7.86
CA PHE A 131 0.77 -0.38 8.08
C PHE A 131 1.15 -0.73 9.52
N THR A 132 0.44 -0.15 10.49
CA THR A 132 0.72 -0.34 11.92
C THR A 132 0.36 -1.74 12.42
N SER A 133 -0.80 -2.28 12.01
CA SER A 133 -1.24 -3.63 12.45
C SER A 133 -0.40 -4.77 11.86
N LYS A 134 0.17 -4.57 10.67
CA LYS A 134 0.96 -5.56 9.93
C LYS A 134 2.43 -5.14 9.77
N LEU A 135 2.93 -4.27 10.66
CA LEU A 135 4.30 -3.74 10.61
C LEU A 135 5.38 -4.85 10.59
N HIS A 136 5.10 -5.98 11.22
CA HIS A 136 5.99 -7.15 11.26
C HIS A 136 6.19 -7.80 9.87
N LEU A 137 5.26 -7.60 8.94
CA LEU A 137 5.35 -8.07 7.55
C LEU A 137 6.04 -7.07 6.62
N ALA A 138 6.21 -5.82 7.05
CA ALA A 138 6.90 -4.80 6.26
C ALA A 138 8.41 -5.03 6.27
N GLU A 139 9.05 -4.87 5.12
CA GLU A 139 10.51 -4.80 5.00
C GLU A 139 11.08 -3.62 5.79
N ALA A 140 12.35 -3.74 6.18
CA ALA A 140 13.00 -2.72 7.01
C ALA A 140 13.00 -1.33 6.33
N SER A 141 13.21 -1.27 5.01
CA SER A 141 13.14 -0.02 4.24
C SER A 141 11.73 0.58 4.30
N THR A 142 10.70 -0.24 4.08
CA THR A 142 9.30 0.21 4.11
C THR A 142 8.96 0.85 5.44
N ARG A 143 9.37 0.24 6.57
CA ARG A 143 9.07 0.76 7.92
C ARG A 143 9.56 2.19 8.14
N THR A 144 10.64 2.60 7.48
CA THR A 144 11.19 3.96 7.61
C THR A 144 10.23 5.05 7.10
N HIS A 145 9.25 4.70 6.28
CA HIS A 145 8.29 5.62 5.69
C HIS A 145 7.02 5.83 6.53
N LEU A 146 6.85 5.11 7.64
CA LEU A 146 5.70 5.30 8.53
C LEU A 146 5.51 6.75 9.01
N PRO A 147 6.57 7.49 9.42
CA PRO A 147 6.41 8.89 9.83
C PRO A 147 5.82 9.77 8.73
N ALA A 148 6.25 9.59 7.48
CA ALA A 148 5.73 10.38 6.35
C ALA A 148 4.23 10.16 6.13
N LEU A 149 3.75 8.91 6.27
CA LEU A 149 2.32 8.60 6.17
C LEU A 149 1.52 9.24 7.30
N VAL A 150 2.02 9.17 8.53
CA VAL A 150 1.38 9.80 9.70
C VAL A 150 1.30 11.32 9.53
N GLU A 151 2.41 11.96 9.17
CA GLU A 151 2.46 13.41 8.95
C GLU A 151 1.51 13.86 7.86
N PHE A 152 1.47 13.13 6.73
CA PHE A 152 0.55 13.43 5.65
C PHE A 152 -0.91 13.41 6.11
N ILE A 153 -1.31 12.37 6.84
CA ILE A 153 -2.68 12.22 7.34
C ILE A 153 -3.02 13.33 8.35
N GLU A 154 -2.11 13.61 9.28
CA GLU A 154 -2.32 14.63 10.31
C GLU A 154 -2.48 16.02 9.69
N ARG A 155 -1.65 16.37 8.70
CA ARG A 155 -1.76 17.66 8.01
C ARG A 155 -3.10 17.79 7.29
N TRP A 156 -3.54 16.75 6.59
CA TRP A 156 -4.84 16.77 5.91
C TRP A 156 -6.01 16.84 6.88
N ASN A 157 -5.96 16.10 8.00
CA ASN A 157 -7.00 16.18 9.03
C ASN A 157 -7.10 17.60 9.60
N ARG A 158 -5.97 18.27 9.83
CA ARG A 158 -5.95 19.67 10.29
C ARG A 158 -6.48 20.66 9.26
N LEU A 159 -6.17 20.43 7.99
CA LEU A 159 -6.69 21.20 6.86
C LEU A 159 -8.22 21.07 6.76
N ILE A 160 -8.74 19.85 6.78
CA ILE A 160 -10.19 19.57 6.67
C ILE A 160 -10.94 20.11 7.89
N THR A 161 -10.37 19.98 9.08
CA THR A 161 -10.98 20.49 10.33
C THR A 161 -10.81 22.00 10.52
N ARG A 162 -10.12 22.69 9.59
CA ARG A 162 -9.84 24.14 9.63
C ARG A 162 -9.21 24.59 10.95
N THR A 163 -8.37 23.73 11.53
CA THR A 163 -7.73 23.98 12.84
C THR A 163 -6.42 24.77 12.72
N LEU A 164 -5.97 25.07 11.51
CA LEU A 164 -4.75 25.82 11.24
C LEU A 164 -5.07 27.18 10.60
N PRO A 165 -4.39 28.27 11.02
CA PRO A 165 -4.44 29.56 10.34
C PRO A 165 -4.01 29.44 8.87
N ARG A 166 -4.55 30.30 8.00
CA ARG A 166 -4.29 30.27 6.55
C ARG A 166 -2.80 30.41 6.22
N GLU A 167 -2.10 31.25 6.96
CA GLU A 167 -0.67 31.53 6.80
C GLU A 167 0.17 30.26 7.06
N VAL A 168 -0.27 29.43 8.01
CA VAL A 168 0.36 28.13 8.28
C VAL A 168 0.07 27.18 7.13
N LEU A 169 -1.17 27.14 6.63
CA LEU A 169 -1.57 26.24 5.53
C LEU A 169 -0.77 26.48 4.25
N GLU A 170 -0.48 27.73 3.92
CA GLU A 170 0.29 28.10 2.73
C GLU A 170 1.76 27.61 2.82
N GLN A 171 2.31 27.52 4.04
CA GLN A 171 3.69 27.08 4.27
C GLN A 171 3.81 25.57 4.53
N THR A 172 2.79 24.95 5.14
CA THR A 172 2.83 23.54 5.58
C THR A 172 2.07 22.59 4.66
N GLY A 173 1.60 23.08 3.50
CA GLY A 173 0.65 22.40 2.61
C GLY A 173 0.84 20.88 2.52
N ALA A 174 -0.27 20.15 2.62
CA ALA A 174 -0.28 18.70 2.56
C ALA A 174 -0.14 18.22 1.12
N ARG A 175 1.10 17.88 0.75
CA ARG A 175 1.48 17.44 -0.59
C ARG A 175 1.61 15.93 -0.61
N GLU A 176 0.85 15.26 -1.46
CA GLU A 176 0.94 13.81 -1.65
C GLU A 176 2.32 13.40 -2.17
N GLU A 177 3.06 14.33 -2.76
CA GLU A 177 4.44 14.17 -3.18
C GLU A 177 5.35 13.67 -2.03
N SER A 178 5.03 13.99 -0.77
CA SER A 178 5.79 13.49 0.38
C SER A 178 5.69 11.96 0.57
N LEU A 179 4.67 11.33 -0.01
CA LEU A 179 4.46 9.88 0.04
C LEU A 179 5.08 9.14 -1.15
N MET A 180 5.63 9.85 -2.14
CA MET A 180 6.25 9.20 -3.29
C MET A 180 7.36 8.20 -2.92
N PRO A 181 8.24 8.47 -1.94
CA PRO A 181 9.22 7.48 -1.51
C PRO A 181 8.59 6.19 -0.98
N LEU A 182 7.54 6.29 -0.16
CA LEU A 182 6.78 5.13 0.33
C LEU A 182 6.21 4.32 -0.84
N TYR A 183 5.60 5.01 -1.80
CA TYR A 183 4.95 4.38 -2.94
C TYR A 183 5.89 3.58 -3.82
N LEU A 184 7.08 4.11 -4.08
CA LEU A 184 8.11 3.45 -4.85
C LEU A 184 8.68 2.23 -4.10
N ASP A 185 8.94 2.38 -2.79
CA ASP A 185 9.43 1.28 -1.96
C ASP A 185 8.41 0.13 -1.86
N LEU A 186 7.11 0.43 -1.78
CA LEU A 186 6.04 -0.58 -1.81
C LEU A 186 6.03 -1.37 -3.13
N GLU A 187 6.15 -0.69 -4.28
CA GLU A 187 6.23 -1.35 -5.59
C GLU A 187 7.48 -2.23 -5.70
N GLN A 188 8.64 -1.66 -5.37
CA GLN A 188 9.92 -2.35 -5.47
C GLN A 188 9.97 -3.61 -4.59
N ASN A 189 9.51 -3.50 -3.35
CA ASN A 189 9.48 -4.65 -2.43
C ASN A 189 8.44 -5.69 -2.86
N PHE A 190 7.28 -5.26 -3.36
CA PHE A 190 6.28 -6.20 -3.88
C PHE A 190 6.83 -7.01 -5.06
N GLU A 191 7.47 -6.36 -6.04
CA GLU A 191 8.10 -7.02 -7.18
C GLU A 191 9.23 -7.96 -6.74
N SER A 192 10.09 -7.51 -5.83
CA SER A 192 11.21 -8.30 -5.30
C SER A 192 10.72 -9.56 -4.58
N LEU A 193 9.68 -9.44 -3.75
CA LEU A 193 9.06 -10.56 -3.04
C LEU A 193 8.35 -11.53 -4.00
N GLN A 194 7.75 -11.03 -5.08
CA GLN A 194 7.17 -11.89 -6.12
C GLN A 194 8.23 -12.72 -6.85
N VAL A 195 9.40 -12.14 -7.12
CA VAL A 195 10.53 -12.87 -7.71
C VAL A 195 11.03 -13.94 -6.72
N ALA A 196 11.24 -13.57 -5.45
CA ALA A 196 11.69 -14.50 -4.42
C ALA A 196 10.74 -15.68 -4.17
N LEU A 197 9.45 -15.54 -4.47
CA LEU A 197 8.47 -16.63 -4.35
C LEU A 197 8.55 -17.64 -5.51
N LYS A 198 9.05 -17.22 -6.69
CA LYS A 198 9.18 -18.06 -7.88
C LYS A 198 10.44 -18.94 -7.85
N GLU A 199 11.41 -18.63 -6.99
CA GLU A 199 12.67 -19.37 -6.74
C GLU A 199 12.54 -20.44 -5.63
#